data_AF-A0A920NZM4-F1
#
_entry.id   AF-A0A920NZM4-F1
#
_cell.length_a   1.000
_cell.length_b   1.000
_cell.length_c   1.000
_cell.angle_alpha   90.00
_cell.angle_beta   90.00
_cell.angle_gamma   90.00
#
_symmetry.space_group_name_H-M   'P 1'
#
loop_
_entity.id
_entity.type
_entity.pdbx_description
1 polymer ?
#
loop_
_entity_poly.entity_id
_entity_poly.type
_entity_poly.pdbx_seq_one_letter_code
_entity_poly.pdbx_strand_id
1 'polypeptide(L)'
;MQFSVCGTYSLNQSIIDVWIMLFFGVLGFFMRRYGFSVVPVIIGLILGELVEGTLRQSLVIFDGNWLMFFTRPIALTFFILSLIALAFPLIRSRKIKKIMIKYDLNDRVAVVTGGAQGFGLAITERFIEAGAKVIIWDIDENAAKEAIDKVKSENLSHQVVDVTNFEIVNKNLGEVDKKYGKIDIFVNNAGIAGMNTTVAEYPLDEWKK
;
A
#
# COMPACT_ATOMS: atom_id res chain seq x y z
N MET A 1 20.88 18.80 14.02
CA MET A 1 21.85 19.42 13.09
C MET A 1 23.11 19.89 13.81
N GLN A 2 23.02 20.75 14.84
CA GLN A 2 24.19 21.19 15.62
C GLN A 2 25.02 20.01 16.20
N PHE A 3 24.39 19.00 16.80
CA PHE A 3 25.11 17.80 17.28
C PHE A 3 25.83 17.01 16.18
N SER A 4 25.24 16.93 14.97
CA SER A 4 25.85 16.25 13.82
C SER A 4 27.02 17.04 13.25
N VAL A 5 26.91 18.38 13.19
CA VAL A 5 27.99 19.28 12.74
C VAL A 5 29.21 19.17 13.67
N CYS A 6 29.00 19.27 14.99
CA CYS A 6 30.09 19.11 15.95
C CYS A 6 30.71 17.71 15.90
N GLY A 7 29.90 16.66 15.72
CA GLY A 7 30.38 15.28 15.60
C GLY A 7 31.26 15.07 14.36
N THR A 8 30.81 15.50 13.17
CA THR A 8 31.58 15.36 11.92
C THR A 8 32.87 16.18 11.93
N TYR A 9 32.81 17.42 12.45
CA TYR A 9 34.00 18.27 12.54
C TYR A 9 35.02 17.74 13.56
N SER A 10 34.58 17.11 14.65
CA SER A 10 35.48 16.60 15.70
C SER A 10 36.40 15.47 15.22
N LEU A 11 35.97 14.65 14.26
CA LEU A 11 36.73 13.48 13.81
C LEU A 11 37.98 13.85 13.02
N ASN A 12 37.84 14.71 12.02
CA ASN A 12 38.92 15.07 11.09
C ASN A 12 39.31 16.55 11.12
N GLN A 13 38.64 17.38 11.94
CA GLN A 13 38.80 18.84 11.97
C GLN A 13 38.64 19.49 10.58
N SER A 14 37.92 18.81 9.68
CA SER A 14 37.74 19.18 8.28
C SER A 14 36.38 19.84 8.11
N ILE A 15 36.39 21.09 7.60
CA ILE A 15 35.17 21.79 7.23
C ILE A 15 34.51 21.16 5.98
N ILE A 16 35.29 20.49 5.14
CA ILE A 16 34.81 19.82 3.93
C ILE A 16 33.86 18.68 4.30
N ASP A 17 34.18 17.93 5.36
CA ASP A 17 33.37 16.81 5.85
C ASP A 17 32.01 17.31 6.34
N VAL A 18 31.99 18.51 6.94
CA VAL A 18 30.75 19.19 7.35
C VAL A 18 29.91 19.56 6.14
N TRP A 19 30.52 20.12 5.08
CA TRP A 19 29.80 20.44 3.83
C TRP A 19 29.23 19.18 3.15
N ILE A 20 29.99 18.09 3.12
CA ILE A 20 29.55 16.79 2.59
C ILE A 20 28.36 16.27 3.40
N MET A 21 28.46 16.29 4.73
CA MET A 21 27.37 15.87 5.61
C MET A 21 26.10 16.69 5.39
N LEU A 22 26.22 18.02 5.24
CA LEU A 22 25.10 18.90 4.93
C LEU A 22 24.45 18.55 3.59
N PHE A 23 25.25 18.36 2.54
CA PHE A 23 24.77 17.98 1.22
C PHE A 23 24.01 16.65 1.25
N PHE A 24 24.59 15.59 1.83
CA PHE A 24 23.93 14.29 1.94
C PHE A 24 22.73 14.30 2.89
N GLY A 25 22.72 15.18 3.89
CA GLY A 25 21.57 15.42 4.75
C GLY A 25 20.38 16.00 3.97
N VAL A 26 20.61 16.99 3.12
CA VAL A 26 19.59 17.56 2.22
C VAL A 26 19.13 16.52 1.19
N LEU A 27 20.07 15.81 0.56
CA LEU A 27 19.76 14.73 -0.38
C LEU A 27 18.87 13.65 0.27
N GLY A 28 19.25 13.18 1.45
CA GLY A 28 18.49 12.19 2.22
C GLY A 28 17.10 12.68 2.64
N PHE A 29 16.96 13.97 2.95
CA PHE A 29 15.65 14.58 3.22
C PHE A 29 14.73 14.51 1.98
N PHE A 30 15.22 14.91 0.80
CA PHE A 30 14.43 14.82 -0.44
C PHE A 30 14.10 13.38 -0.80
N MET A 31 15.06 12.45 -0.65
CA MET A 31 14.81 11.02 -0.89
C MET A 31 13.65 10.52 -0.04
N ARG A 32 13.65 10.80 1.28
CA ARG A 32 12.53 10.42 2.16
C ARG A 32 11.23 11.12 1.77
N ARG A 33 11.29 12.38 1.35
CA ARG A 33 10.11 13.16 0.94
C ARG A 33 9.38 12.58 -0.28
N TYR A 34 10.13 11.99 -1.22
CA TYR A 34 9.60 11.33 -2.41
C TYR A 34 9.40 9.80 -2.25
N GLY A 35 9.56 9.27 -1.03
CA GLY A 35 9.32 7.86 -0.74
C GLY A 35 10.48 6.91 -1.08
N PHE A 36 11.66 7.43 -1.41
CA PHE A 36 12.85 6.61 -1.62
C PHE A 36 13.50 6.22 -0.29
N SER A 37 13.81 4.94 -0.12
CA SER A 37 14.57 4.47 1.03
C SER A 37 16.02 4.91 0.91
N VAL A 38 16.58 5.44 2.01
CA VAL A 38 17.99 5.83 2.09
C VAL A 38 18.91 4.60 2.23
N VAL A 39 18.37 3.50 2.76
CA VAL A 39 19.14 2.28 3.07
C VAL A 39 19.82 1.65 1.83
N PRO A 40 19.13 1.46 0.69
CA PRO A 40 19.76 0.94 -0.53
C PRO A 40 20.92 1.81 -1.05
N VAL A 41 20.84 3.14 -0.87
CA VAL A 41 21.90 4.07 -1.30
C VAL A 41 23.13 3.92 -0.43
N ILE A 42 22.97 3.79 0.88
CA ILE A 42 24.09 3.53 1.81
C ILE A 42 24.76 2.20 1.46
N ILE A 43 23.98 1.14 1.24
CA ILE A 43 24.50 -0.18 0.87
C ILE A 43 25.23 -0.11 -0.48
N GLY A 44 24.68 0.60 -1.47
CA GLY A 44 25.31 0.79 -2.76
C GLY A 44 26.65 1.54 -2.66
N LEU A 45 26.73 2.55 -1.80
CA LEU A 45 27.96 3.32 -1.58
C LEU A 45 29.06 2.45 -0.94
N ILE A 46 28.72 1.71 0.12
CA ILE A 46 29.66 0.83 0.83
C ILE A 46 30.13 -0.32 -0.08
N LEU A 47 29.19 -0.97 -0.77
CA LEU A 47 29.53 -2.06 -1.70
C LEU A 47 30.28 -1.54 -2.92
N GLY A 48 30.04 -0.29 -3.33
CA GLY A 48 30.69 0.33 -4.47
C GLY A 48 32.21 0.34 -4.33
N GLU A 49 32.73 0.70 -3.16
CA GLU A 49 34.18 0.70 -2.90
C GLU A 49 34.79 -0.71 -3.03
N LEU A 50 34.09 -1.73 -2.53
CA LEU A 50 34.51 -3.12 -2.66
C LEU A 50 34.48 -3.60 -4.11
N VAL A 51 33.44 -3.22 -4.85
CA VAL A 51 33.27 -3.55 -6.27
C VAL A 51 34.34 -2.87 -7.11
N GLU A 52 34.65 -1.59 -6.87
CA GLU A 52 35.68 -0.88 -7.62
C GLU A 52 37.07 -1.49 -7.36
N GLY A 53 37.39 -1.80 -6.10
CA GLY A 53 38.66 -2.44 -5.74
C GLY A 53 38.83 -3.79 -6.46
N THR A 54 37.81 -4.65 -6.40
CA THR A 54 37.84 -5.98 -7.05
C THR A 54 37.82 -5.90 -8.57
N LEU A 55 37.10 -4.93 -9.16
CA LEU A 55 37.07 -4.69 -10.60
C LEU A 55 38.44 -4.20 -11.09
N ARG A 56 39.05 -3.24 -10.40
CA ARG A 56 40.39 -2.71 -10.72
C ARG A 56 41.44 -3.81 -10.66
N GLN A 57 41.44 -4.61 -9.59
CA GLN A 57 42.33 -5.75 -9.45
C GLN A 57 42.17 -6.74 -10.61
N SER A 58 40.92 -7.05 -10.97
CA SER A 58 40.62 -7.96 -12.09
C SER A 58 41.08 -7.41 -13.43
N LEU A 59 40.96 -6.10 -13.66
CA LEU A 59 41.41 -5.44 -14.89
C LEU A 59 42.92 -5.39 -15.01
N VAL A 60 43.65 -5.22 -13.91
CA VAL A 60 45.12 -5.33 -13.90
C VAL A 60 45.54 -6.75 -14.26
N ILE A 61 44.84 -7.77 -13.77
CA ILE A 61 45.10 -9.18 -14.11
C ILE A 61 44.81 -9.48 -15.60
N PHE A 62 43.86 -8.77 -16.20
CA PHE A 62 43.48 -8.93 -17.60
C PHE A 62 44.15 -7.92 -18.54
N ASP A 63 45.22 -7.24 -18.11
CA ASP A 63 45.93 -6.22 -18.88
C ASP A 63 45.01 -5.14 -19.49
N GLY A 64 43.96 -4.76 -18.75
CA GLY A 64 42.96 -3.78 -19.18
C GLY A 64 41.90 -4.31 -20.15
N ASN A 65 41.89 -5.60 -20.48
CA ASN A 65 40.92 -6.18 -21.42
C ASN A 65 39.62 -6.61 -20.72
N TRP A 66 38.60 -5.76 -20.79
CA TRP A 66 37.26 -5.99 -20.23
C TRP A 66 36.49 -7.16 -20.86
N LEU A 67 36.82 -7.56 -22.09
CA LEU A 67 36.13 -8.67 -22.76
C LEU A 67 36.46 -10.03 -22.12
N MET A 68 37.55 -10.10 -21.35
CA MET A 68 37.96 -11.30 -20.62
C MET A 68 36.98 -11.70 -19.51
N PHE A 69 36.10 -10.80 -19.05
CA PHE A 69 35.02 -11.18 -18.13
C PHE A 69 33.98 -12.09 -18.80
N PHE A 70 33.73 -11.93 -20.11
CA PHE A 70 32.72 -12.71 -20.83
C PHE A 70 33.24 -14.07 -21.29
N THR A 71 34.55 -14.27 -21.35
CA THR A 71 35.17 -15.56 -21.71
C THR A 71 35.22 -16.52 -20.51
N ARG A 72 34.98 -16.03 -19.29
CA ARG A 72 34.95 -16.85 -18.07
C ARG A 72 33.53 -17.39 -17.83
N PRO A 73 33.33 -18.72 -17.83
CA PRO A 73 31.99 -19.29 -17.74
C PRO A 73 31.24 -18.91 -16.46
N ILE A 74 31.95 -18.78 -15.33
CA ILE A 74 31.35 -18.40 -14.04
C ILE A 74 30.93 -16.92 -14.01
N ALA A 75 31.75 -16.01 -14.56
CA ALA A 75 31.38 -14.59 -14.61
C ALA A 75 30.16 -14.40 -15.51
N LEU A 76 30.13 -15.09 -16.66
CA LEU A 76 29.00 -15.04 -17.59
C LEU A 76 27.69 -15.49 -16.94
N THR A 77 27.69 -16.56 -16.13
CA THR A 77 26.46 -17.01 -15.43
C THR A 77 25.95 -15.96 -14.46
N PHE A 78 26.82 -15.31 -13.68
CA PHE A 78 26.41 -14.23 -12.77
C PHE A 78 25.91 -12.99 -13.52
N PHE A 79 26.52 -12.61 -14.65
CA PHE A 79 26.02 -11.51 -15.48
C PHE A 79 24.63 -11.80 -16.04
N ILE A 80 24.40 -13.01 -16.56
CA ILE A 80 23.08 -13.42 -17.07
C ILE A 80 22.04 -13.43 -15.95
N LEU A 81 22.35 -14.00 -14.79
CA LEU A 81 21.45 -14.02 -13.64
C LEU A 81 21.12 -12.60 -13.14
N SER A 82 22.11 -11.71 -13.09
CA SER A 82 21.92 -10.30 -12.73
C SER A 82 20.98 -9.58 -13.72
N LEU A 83 21.18 -9.78 -15.02
CA LEU A 83 20.30 -9.22 -16.05
C LEU A 83 18.88 -9.76 -15.96
N ILE A 84 18.71 -11.07 -15.72
CA ILE A 84 17.40 -11.68 -15.52
C ILE A 84 16.73 -11.10 -14.27
N ALA A 85 17.45 -11.00 -13.14
CA ALA A 85 16.91 -10.46 -11.90
C ALA A 85 16.47 -8.99 -12.04
N LEU A 86 17.23 -8.17 -12.78
CA LEU A 86 16.90 -6.78 -13.07
C LEU A 86 15.70 -6.65 -14.03
N ALA A 87 15.61 -7.52 -15.04
CA ALA A 87 14.54 -7.52 -16.03
C ALA A 87 13.24 -8.19 -15.53
N PHE A 88 13.33 -9.08 -14.55
CA PHE A 88 12.20 -9.86 -14.03
C PHE A 88 11.03 -8.99 -13.53
N PRO A 89 11.26 -7.94 -12.71
CA PRO A 89 10.19 -7.01 -12.30
C PRO A 89 9.52 -6.31 -13.49
N LEU A 90 10.27 -5.93 -14.53
CA LEU A 90 9.74 -5.23 -15.71
C LEU A 90 8.84 -6.13 -16.56
N ILE A 91 9.23 -7.40 -16.73
CA ILE A 91 8.44 -8.39 -17.47
C ILE A 91 7.19 -8.80 -16.67
N ARG A 92 7.32 -8.90 -15.34
CA ARG A 92 6.23 -9.31 -14.44
C ARG A 92 5.20 -8.19 -14.18
N SER A 93 5.63 -6.94 -14.11
CA SER A 93 4.75 -5.78 -13.87
C SER A 93 3.62 -5.66 -14.91
N ARG A 94 3.90 -6.01 -16.18
CA ARG A 94 2.87 -6.09 -17.24
C ARG A 94 1.79 -7.16 -17.00
N LYS A 95 2.08 -8.21 -16.22
CA LYS A 95 1.12 -9.29 -15.91
C LYS A 95 0.39 -9.08 -14.58
N ILE A 96 0.97 -8.38 -13.61
CA ILE A 96 0.38 -8.20 -12.27
C ILE A 96 -0.91 -7.36 -12.32
N LYS A 97 -1.04 -6.41 -13.25
CA LYS A 97 -2.30 -5.65 -13.45
C LYS A 97 -3.51 -6.54 -13.77
N LYS A 98 -3.30 -7.82 -14.14
CA LYS A 98 -4.33 -8.77 -14.54
C LYS A 98 -4.60 -9.89 -13.52
N ILE A 99 -3.79 -10.03 -12.46
CA ILE A 99 -4.05 -11.01 -11.39
C ILE A 99 -4.87 -10.30 -10.30
N MET A 100 -6.12 -9.99 -10.63
CA MET A 100 -7.11 -9.67 -9.62
C MET A 100 -7.45 -10.99 -8.92
N ILE A 101 -7.21 -11.08 -7.62
CA ILE A 101 -7.59 -12.27 -6.84
C ILE A 101 -9.11 -12.41 -6.95
N LYS A 102 -9.57 -13.46 -7.64
CA LYS A 102 -10.98 -13.80 -7.74
C LYS A 102 -11.33 -14.69 -6.56
N TYR A 103 -12.09 -14.14 -5.63
CA TYR A 103 -12.76 -14.91 -4.59
C TYR A 103 -14.09 -15.42 -5.14
N ASP A 104 -14.44 -16.65 -4.79
CA ASP A 104 -15.76 -17.21 -5.04
C ASP A 104 -16.59 -17.06 -3.76
N LEU A 105 -17.61 -16.21 -3.80
CA LEU A 105 -18.53 -15.94 -2.71
C LEU A 105 -19.96 -16.40 -3.04
N ASN A 106 -20.11 -17.34 -3.98
CA ASN A 106 -21.42 -17.94 -4.28
C ASN A 106 -22.08 -18.47 -3.00
N ASP A 107 -23.40 -18.24 -2.89
CA ASP A 107 -24.24 -18.61 -1.74
C ASP A 107 -23.84 -17.98 -0.39
N ARG A 108 -22.95 -16.98 -0.39
CA ARG A 108 -22.61 -16.20 0.80
C ARG A 108 -23.45 -14.95 0.88
N VAL A 109 -23.89 -14.63 2.10
CA VAL A 109 -24.64 -13.42 2.41
C VAL A 109 -23.72 -12.44 3.11
N ALA A 110 -23.58 -11.23 2.54
CA ALA A 110 -22.75 -10.16 3.06
C ALA A 110 -23.59 -8.93 3.42
N VAL A 111 -23.37 -8.38 4.62
CA VAL A 111 -23.88 -7.05 5.00
C VAL A 111 -22.73 -6.06 4.94
N VAL A 112 -22.94 -4.92 4.29
CA VAL A 112 -21.92 -3.85 4.17
C VAL A 112 -22.51 -2.55 4.70
N THR A 113 -21.99 -2.06 5.83
CA THR A 113 -22.41 -0.76 6.38
C THR A 113 -21.72 0.40 5.65
N GLY A 114 -22.43 1.50 5.42
CA GLY A 114 -21.96 2.58 4.55
C GLY A 114 -21.76 2.10 3.10
N GLY A 115 -22.50 1.07 2.70
CA GLY A 115 -22.30 0.32 1.46
C GLY A 115 -22.77 1.05 0.20
N ALA A 116 -23.37 2.24 0.34
CA ALA A 116 -23.91 3.00 -0.78
C ALA A 116 -22.86 3.88 -1.49
N GLN A 117 -21.76 4.24 -0.82
CA GLN A 117 -20.78 5.19 -1.34
C GLN A 117 -19.32 4.86 -1.00
N GLY A 118 -18.38 5.53 -1.68
CA GLY A 118 -16.94 5.44 -1.39
C GLY A 118 -16.40 4.01 -1.37
N PHE A 119 -15.67 3.67 -0.29
CA PHE A 119 -15.11 2.34 -0.11
C PHE A 119 -16.18 1.26 0.06
N GLY A 120 -17.30 1.57 0.74
CA GLY A 120 -18.39 0.63 0.95
C GLY A 120 -19.03 0.20 -0.36
N LEU A 121 -19.26 1.14 -1.28
CA LEU A 121 -19.76 0.82 -2.62
C LEU A 121 -18.78 -0.06 -3.41
N ALA A 122 -17.48 0.23 -3.35
CA ALA A 122 -16.47 -0.59 -4.04
C ALA A 122 -16.41 -2.02 -3.48
N ILE A 123 -16.60 -2.19 -2.16
CA ILE A 123 -16.71 -3.51 -1.53
C ILE A 123 -17.97 -4.23 -2.00
N THR A 124 -19.11 -3.53 -2.01
CA THR A 124 -20.39 -4.05 -2.51
C THR A 124 -20.26 -4.55 -3.94
N GLU A 125 -19.72 -3.73 -4.85
CA GLU A 125 -19.48 -4.09 -6.25
C GLU A 125 -18.60 -5.34 -6.34
N ARG A 126 -17.51 -5.39 -5.57
CA ARG A 126 -16.58 -6.53 -5.58
C ARG A 126 -17.21 -7.82 -5.06
N PHE A 127 -18.06 -7.74 -4.05
CA PHE A 127 -18.78 -8.90 -3.49
C PHE A 127 -19.86 -9.41 -4.44
N ILE A 128 -20.60 -8.51 -5.09
CA ILE A 128 -21.56 -8.87 -6.15
C ILE A 128 -20.84 -9.55 -7.32
N GLU A 129 -19.71 -9.01 -7.79
CA GLU A 129 -18.87 -9.63 -8.84
C GLU A 129 -18.33 -11.01 -8.44
N ALA A 130 -18.15 -11.25 -7.14
CA ALA A 130 -17.70 -12.53 -6.59
C ALA A 130 -18.86 -13.52 -6.37
N GLY A 131 -20.11 -13.14 -6.63
CA GLY A 131 -21.30 -14.01 -6.54
C GLY A 131 -22.04 -13.96 -5.19
N ALA A 132 -21.65 -13.05 -4.29
CA ALA A 132 -22.33 -12.91 -3.01
C ALA A 132 -23.73 -12.27 -3.15
N LYS A 133 -24.63 -12.58 -2.21
CA LYS A 133 -25.81 -11.78 -1.94
C LYS A 133 -25.42 -10.65 -0.99
N VAL A 134 -25.58 -9.40 -1.41
CA VAL A 134 -25.13 -8.24 -0.64
C VAL A 134 -26.33 -7.42 -0.16
N ILE A 135 -26.32 -7.06 1.12
CA ILE A 135 -27.27 -6.12 1.73
C ILE A 135 -26.50 -4.86 2.11
N ILE A 136 -26.81 -3.75 1.44
CA ILE A 136 -26.29 -2.43 1.82
C ILE A 136 -27.06 -1.96 3.05
N TRP A 137 -26.32 -1.62 4.10
CA TRP A 137 -26.83 -0.85 5.23
C TRP A 137 -26.29 0.56 5.11
N ASP A 138 -27.19 1.53 4.93
CA ASP A 138 -26.80 2.93 4.86
C ASP A 138 -27.84 3.80 5.56
N ILE A 139 -27.41 4.95 6.08
CA ILE A 139 -28.32 5.92 6.70
C ILE A 139 -29.00 6.78 5.62
N ASP A 140 -28.34 6.96 4.47
CA ASP A 140 -28.86 7.71 3.33
C ASP A 140 -29.61 6.78 2.37
N GLU A 141 -30.94 6.84 2.40
CA GLU A 141 -31.81 6.05 1.53
C GLU A 141 -31.62 6.40 0.03
N ASN A 142 -31.33 7.66 -0.29
CA ASN A 142 -31.16 8.09 -1.68
C ASN A 142 -29.87 7.54 -2.26
N ALA A 143 -28.77 7.64 -1.51
CA ALA A 143 -27.49 7.04 -1.89
C ALA A 143 -27.63 5.52 -2.06
N ALA A 144 -28.35 4.86 -1.16
CA ALA A 144 -28.59 3.42 -1.26
C ALA A 144 -29.35 3.05 -2.55
N LYS A 145 -30.39 3.81 -2.91
CA LYS A 145 -31.13 3.61 -4.17
C LYS A 145 -30.25 3.85 -5.40
N GLU A 146 -29.43 4.90 -5.40
CA GLU A 146 -28.47 5.16 -6.48
C GLU A 146 -27.47 4.01 -6.64
N ALA A 147 -26.99 3.44 -5.53
CA ALA A 147 -26.11 2.27 -5.55
C ALA A 147 -26.80 1.02 -6.14
N ILE A 148 -28.07 0.76 -5.80
CA ILE A 148 -28.87 -0.31 -6.42
C ILE A 148 -28.94 -0.11 -7.94
N ASP A 149 -29.30 1.11 -8.37
CA ASP A 149 -29.48 1.45 -9.79
C ASP A 149 -28.17 1.43 -10.58
N LYS A 150 -27.04 1.70 -9.92
CA LYS A 150 -25.71 1.65 -10.53
C LYS A 150 -25.23 0.20 -10.72
N VAL A 151 -25.38 -0.65 -9.70
CA VAL A 151 -24.86 -2.03 -9.72
C VAL A 151 -25.76 -2.98 -10.52
N LYS A 152 -27.08 -2.74 -10.53
CA LYS A 152 -28.09 -3.50 -11.31
C LYS A 152 -27.96 -5.02 -11.16
N SER A 153 -27.93 -5.50 -9.92
CA SER A 153 -27.84 -6.93 -9.61
C SER A 153 -29.06 -7.41 -8.81
N GLU A 154 -29.58 -8.58 -9.15
CA GLU A 154 -30.67 -9.24 -8.40
C GLU A 154 -30.23 -9.69 -7.01
N ASN A 155 -28.93 -9.89 -6.82
CA ASN A 155 -28.33 -10.30 -5.54
C ASN A 155 -28.04 -9.10 -4.62
N LEU A 156 -28.44 -7.89 -5.00
CA LEU A 156 -28.23 -6.68 -4.22
C LEU A 156 -29.55 -6.18 -3.64
N SER A 157 -29.56 -5.90 -2.34
CA SER A 157 -30.67 -5.23 -1.65
C SER A 157 -30.15 -4.17 -0.68
N HIS A 158 -31.03 -3.31 -0.18
CA HIS A 158 -30.66 -2.28 0.80
C HIS A 158 -31.64 -2.26 1.98
N GLN A 159 -31.15 -1.80 3.12
CA GLN A 159 -31.94 -1.44 4.31
C GLN A 159 -31.41 -0.10 4.83
N VAL A 160 -32.33 0.78 5.24
CA VAL A 160 -31.95 2.05 5.87
C VAL A 160 -31.63 1.78 7.33
N VAL A 161 -30.35 1.89 7.70
CA VAL A 161 -29.87 1.54 9.03
C VAL A 161 -28.88 2.58 9.54
N ASP A 162 -29.25 3.19 10.68
CA ASP A 162 -28.31 3.91 11.52
C ASP A 162 -27.57 2.92 12.43
N VAL A 163 -26.28 2.73 12.16
CA VAL A 163 -25.43 1.78 12.89
C VAL A 163 -25.16 2.19 14.34
N THR A 164 -25.43 3.44 14.72
CA THR A 164 -25.31 3.91 16.10
C THR A 164 -26.50 3.48 16.97
N ASN A 165 -27.63 3.11 16.34
CA ASN A 165 -28.83 2.69 17.03
C ASN A 165 -28.89 1.16 17.15
N PHE A 166 -28.58 0.65 18.34
CA PHE A 166 -28.56 -0.78 18.64
C PHE A 166 -29.90 -1.49 18.38
N GLU A 167 -31.03 -0.85 18.68
CA GLU A 167 -32.35 -1.47 18.49
C GLU A 167 -32.67 -1.65 17.00
N ILE A 168 -32.35 -0.66 16.17
CA ILE A 168 -32.53 -0.71 14.71
C ILE A 168 -31.60 -1.78 14.12
N VAL A 169 -30.33 -1.81 14.54
CA VAL A 169 -29.37 -2.84 14.11
C VAL A 169 -29.90 -4.23 14.44
N ASN A 170 -30.34 -4.48 15.67
CA ASN A 170 -30.83 -5.79 16.09
C ASN A 170 -32.10 -6.21 15.33
N LYS A 171 -33.01 -5.26 15.07
CA LYS A 171 -34.20 -5.51 14.24
C LYS A 171 -33.81 -5.91 12.81
N ASN A 172 -32.92 -5.15 12.16
CA ASN A 172 -32.51 -5.42 10.78
C ASN A 172 -31.71 -6.71 10.66
N LEU A 173 -30.87 -7.05 11.65
CA LEU A 173 -30.23 -8.38 11.72
C LEU A 173 -31.28 -9.50 11.70
N GLY A 174 -32.33 -9.38 12.51
CA GLY A 174 -33.43 -10.35 12.53
C GLY A 174 -34.21 -10.44 11.21
N GLU A 175 -34.33 -9.35 10.46
CA GLU A 175 -34.93 -9.35 9.12
C GLU A 175 -34.05 -10.05 8.09
N VAL A 176 -32.73 -9.79 8.12
CA VAL A 176 -31.75 -10.46 7.25
C VAL A 176 -31.70 -11.96 7.55
N ASP A 177 -31.69 -12.33 8.82
CA ASP A 177 -31.70 -13.73 9.27
C ASP A 177 -32.96 -14.47 8.80
N LYS A 178 -34.14 -13.86 8.92
CA LYS A 178 -35.39 -14.45 8.42
C LYS A 178 -35.43 -14.59 6.89
N LYS A 179 -34.88 -13.62 6.16
CA LYS A 179 -34.96 -13.57 4.69
C LYS A 179 -33.90 -14.44 4.02
N TYR A 180 -32.69 -14.48 4.58
CA TYR A 180 -31.52 -15.12 3.95
C TYR A 180 -30.90 -16.25 4.80
N GLY A 181 -31.37 -16.46 6.03
CA GLY A 181 -31.03 -17.58 6.91
C GLY A 181 -29.75 -17.42 7.72
N LYS A 182 -28.69 -16.83 7.15
CA LYS A 182 -27.45 -16.55 7.86
C LYS A 182 -26.72 -15.37 7.23
N ILE A 183 -25.88 -14.71 8.02
CA ILE A 183 -24.92 -13.72 7.53
C ILE A 183 -23.53 -14.37 7.59
N ASP A 184 -22.89 -14.54 6.43
CA ASP A 184 -21.55 -15.11 6.35
C ASP A 184 -20.46 -14.05 6.50
N ILE A 185 -20.74 -12.82 6.05
CA ILE A 185 -19.78 -11.72 6.01
C ILE A 185 -20.46 -10.45 6.54
N PHE A 186 -19.84 -9.76 7.49
CA PHE A 186 -20.31 -8.46 7.97
C PHE A 186 -19.17 -7.45 7.88
N VAL A 187 -19.35 -6.41 7.09
CA VAL A 187 -18.35 -5.36 6.86
C VAL A 187 -18.77 -4.09 7.59
N ASN A 188 -18.06 -3.80 8.69
CA ASN A 188 -18.17 -2.55 9.44
C ASN A 188 -17.38 -1.45 8.72
N ASN A 189 -17.99 -0.80 7.73
CA ASN A 189 -17.36 0.25 6.93
C ASN A 189 -17.96 1.64 7.17
N ALA A 190 -19.22 1.75 7.62
CA ALA A 190 -19.83 3.04 7.95
C ALA A 190 -18.94 3.82 8.94
N GLY A 191 -18.67 5.07 8.61
CA GLY A 191 -17.87 5.96 9.43
C GLY A 191 -17.89 7.38 8.88
N ILE A 192 -17.72 8.35 9.78
CA ILE A 192 -17.59 9.76 9.46
C ILE A 192 -16.14 10.20 9.67
N ALA A 193 -15.66 11.09 8.80
CA ALA A 193 -14.41 11.78 9.06
C ALA A 193 -14.71 12.90 10.06
N GLY A 194 -14.08 12.82 11.24
CA GLY A 194 -14.13 13.89 12.23
C GLY A 194 -13.44 15.17 11.77
N MET A 195 -13.50 16.20 12.60
CA MET A 195 -12.79 17.46 12.35
C MET A 195 -11.28 17.25 12.29
N ASN A 196 -10.59 17.96 11.39
CA ASN A 196 -9.14 17.97 11.38
C ASN A 196 -8.61 19.08 12.30
N THR A 197 -8.66 18.85 13.62
CA THR A 197 -8.18 19.78 14.65
C THR A 197 -7.33 19.08 15.72
N THR A 198 -6.64 19.84 16.55
CA THR A 198 -5.86 19.28 17.66
C THR A 198 -6.78 18.67 18.73
N VAL A 199 -6.31 17.63 19.43
CA VAL A 199 -7.10 16.97 20.48
C VAL A 199 -7.56 17.95 21.57
N ALA A 200 -6.75 18.96 21.87
CA ALA A 200 -7.08 19.98 22.88
C ALA A 200 -8.23 20.90 22.44
N GLU A 201 -8.45 21.06 21.14
CA GLU A 201 -9.46 21.95 20.56
C GLU A 201 -10.65 21.17 19.96
N TYR A 202 -10.64 19.84 20.08
CA TYR A 202 -11.65 18.98 19.48
C TYR A 202 -12.95 19.04 20.31
N PRO A 203 -14.09 19.49 19.74
CA PRO A 203 -15.33 19.60 20.48
C PRO A 203 -15.87 18.24 20.98
N LEU A 204 -16.37 18.20 22.22
CA LEU A 204 -16.88 16.94 22.82
C LEU A 204 -18.12 16.38 22.13
N ASP A 205 -18.94 17.25 21.53
CA ASP A 205 -20.09 16.88 20.73
C ASP A 205 -19.67 16.22 19.40
N GLU A 206 -18.66 16.76 18.71
CA GLU A 206 -18.08 16.13 17.52
C GLU A 206 -17.36 14.80 17.85
N TRP A 207 -16.82 14.67 19.06
CA TRP A 207 -16.17 13.42 19.50
C TRP A 207 -17.19 12.29 19.79
N LYS A 208 -18.41 12.66 20.18
CA LYS A 208 -19.47 11.72 20.58
C LYS A 208 -20.37 11.27 19.42
N LYS A 209 -20.20 11.86 18.23
CA LYS A 209 -20.83 11.37 17.00
C LYS A 209 -20.14 10.10 16.52
#